data_AF-A0A1C5VEY9-F1
#
_entry.id   AF-A0A1C5VEY9-F1
#
_cell.length_a   1.000
_cell.length_b   1.000
_cell.length_c   1.000
_cell.angle_alpha   90.00
_cell.angle_beta   90.00
_cell.angle_gamma   90.00
#
_symmetry.space_group_name_H-M   'P 1'
#
loop_
_entity.id
_entity.type
_entity.pdbx_description
1 polymer ?
#
loop_
_entity_poly.entity_id
_entity_poly.type
_entity_poly.pdbx_seq_one_letter_code
_entity_poly.pdbx_strand_id
1 'polypeptide(L)'
;MDFFYFLVTGSDSWEPHYHENFFNIQGGFLWGFIGALILGIIVASAFYFGCCNSSKSCKSANIGVWAISLCICAVMSYFYADFVVIGDSNTTDNTSVFRAHSFYKANDDYFIQQTSVPGVSQTFIDDLTQKRNEIKYNLDKGGDVRFEFDITTAILAAIFFFITSIIVKRFTINGKTIPFERP
;
A
#
# COMPACT_ATOMS: atom_id res chain seq x y z
N MET A 1 -3.24 -9.29 10.14
CA MET A 1 -3.34 -8.17 9.18
C MET A 1 -3.88 -8.66 7.84
N ASP A 2 -3.55 -9.89 7.52
CA ASP A 2 -4.14 -10.90 6.65
C ASP A 2 -5.63 -10.67 6.32
N PHE A 3 -6.51 -10.48 7.32
CA PHE A 3 -7.92 -10.18 7.07
C PHE A 3 -8.14 -8.91 6.24
N PHE A 4 -7.36 -7.85 6.49
CA PHE A 4 -7.44 -6.61 5.72
C PHE A 4 -6.83 -6.75 4.32
N TYR A 5 -5.92 -7.72 4.13
CA TYR A 5 -5.24 -8.03 2.86
C TYR A 5 -5.70 -9.38 2.29
N PHE A 6 -6.99 -9.70 2.43
CA PHE A 6 -7.52 -11.01 2.06
C PHE A 6 -7.36 -11.34 0.56
N LEU A 7 -7.29 -10.33 -0.31
CA LEU A 7 -7.02 -10.52 -1.74
C LEU A 7 -5.60 -11.08 -1.96
N VAL A 8 -4.64 -10.66 -1.14
CA VAL A 8 -3.26 -11.14 -1.20
C VAL A 8 -3.17 -12.56 -0.64
N THR A 9 -3.74 -12.79 0.55
CA THR A 9 -3.67 -14.12 1.19
C THR A 9 -4.55 -15.16 0.51
N GLY A 10 -5.53 -14.74 -0.29
CA GLY A 10 -6.39 -15.59 -1.11
C GLY A 10 -5.92 -15.74 -2.56
N SER A 11 -4.81 -15.11 -2.95
CA SER A 11 -4.24 -15.26 -4.29
C SER A 11 -3.62 -16.64 -4.46
N ASP A 12 -3.78 -17.24 -5.65
CA ASP A 12 -3.12 -18.49 -6.02
C ASP A 12 -1.58 -18.36 -6.01
N SER A 13 -1.07 -17.12 -6.05
CA SER A 13 0.37 -16.83 -5.99
C SER A 13 0.91 -16.78 -4.55
N TRP A 14 0.02 -16.83 -3.54
CA TRP A 14 0.43 -16.83 -2.13
C TRP A 14 1.32 -18.04 -1.82
N GLU A 15 2.54 -17.77 -1.35
CA GLU A 15 3.56 -18.78 -1.09
C GLU A 15 4.01 -18.69 0.39
N PRO A 16 3.91 -19.77 1.18
CA PRO A 16 4.13 -19.72 2.63
C PRO A 16 5.54 -19.36 3.10
N HIS A 17 6.54 -19.29 2.23
CA HIS A 17 7.90 -18.94 2.64
C HIS A 17 8.19 -17.47 2.31
N TYR A 18 8.26 -17.12 1.03
CA TYR A 18 8.65 -15.78 0.61
C TYR A 18 7.57 -14.72 0.90
N HIS A 19 6.31 -15.00 0.54
CA HIS A 19 5.21 -14.06 0.76
C HIS A 19 4.87 -13.93 2.25
N GLU A 20 4.78 -15.05 2.98
CA GLU A 20 4.53 -15.01 4.42
C GLU A 20 5.64 -14.28 5.19
N ASN A 21 6.91 -14.56 4.88
CA ASN A 21 8.03 -13.87 5.51
C ASN A 21 7.97 -12.36 5.30
N PHE A 22 7.70 -11.88 4.08
CA PHE A 22 7.60 -10.44 3.86
C PHE A 22 6.37 -9.82 4.52
N PHE A 23 5.18 -10.34 4.21
CA PHE A 23 3.95 -9.65 4.60
C PHE A 23 3.64 -9.76 6.08
N ASN A 24 3.95 -10.91 6.70
CA ASN A 24 3.66 -11.17 8.11
C ASN A 24 4.87 -10.93 9.01
N ILE A 25 6.05 -11.50 8.69
CA ILE A 25 7.22 -11.41 9.59
C ILE A 25 7.91 -10.04 9.48
N GLN A 26 8.16 -9.55 8.26
CA GLN A 26 8.78 -8.24 8.04
C GLN A 26 7.77 -7.07 8.05
N GLY A 27 6.48 -7.38 8.19
CA GLY A 27 5.42 -6.38 8.37
C GLY A 27 5.00 -5.65 7.10
N GLY A 28 5.14 -6.26 5.91
CA GLY A 28 4.66 -5.67 4.66
C GLY A 28 3.20 -5.24 4.71
N PHE A 29 2.31 -6.04 5.31
CA PHE A 29 0.90 -5.66 5.50
C PHE A 29 0.73 -4.45 6.44
N LEU A 30 1.57 -4.34 7.47
CA LEU A 30 1.55 -3.22 8.39
C LEU A 30 1.96 -1.92 7.71
N TRP A 31 3.02 -1.95 6.89
CA TRP A 31 3.46 -0.79 6.13
C TRP A 31 2.42 -0.32 5.12
N GLY A 32 1.81 -1.24 4.37
CA GLY A 32 0.70 -0.90 3.47
C GLY A 32 -0.47 -0.25 4.21
N PHE A 33 -0.90 -0.82 5.34
CA PHE A 33 -2.00 -0.29 6.13
C PHE A 33 -1.70 1.11 6.69
N ILE A 34 -0.50 1.32 7.25
CA ILE A 34 -0.07 2.61 7.79
C ILE A 34 -0.01 3.65 6.67
N GLY A 35 0.55 3.29 5.51
CA GLY A 35 0.60 4.18 4.34
C GLY A 35 -0.79 4.59 3.86
N ALA A 36 -1.71 3.63 3.71
CA ALA A 36 -3.11 3.90 3.37
C ALA A 36 -3.79 4.82 4.38
N LEU A 37 -3.56 4.60 5.69
CA LEU A 37 -4.10 5.44 6.76
C LEU A 37 -3.61 6.88 6.66
N ILE A 38 -2.30 7.06 6.54
CA ILE A 38 -1.66 8.39 6.46
C ILE A 38 -2.16 9.13 5.22
N LEU A 39 -2.17 8.48 4.05
CA LEU A 39 -2.64 9.10 2.81
C LEU A 39 -4.13 9.46 2.89
N GLY A 40 -4.96 8.56 3.42
CA GLY A 40 -6.38 8.82 3.68
C GLY A 40 -6.59 10.07 4.53
N ILE A 41 -5.83 10.22 5.62
CA ILE A 41 -5.91 11.36 6.53
C ILE A 41 -5.46 12.66 5.83
N ILE A 42 -4.31 12.63 5.17
CA ILE A 42 -3.72 13.82 4.53
C ILE A 42 -4.63 14.33 3.42
N VAL A 43 -5.08 13.47 2.52
CA VAL A 43 -5.88 13.88 1.35
C VAL A 43 -7.27 14.34 1.80
N ALA A 44 -7.90 13.68 2.78
CA ALA A 44 -9.15 14.16 3.35
C ALA A 44 -8.97 15.54 4.00
N SER A 45 -7.93 15.71 4.81
CA SER A 45 -7.64 16.99 5.46
C SER A 45 -7.37 18.09 4.43
N ALA A 46 -6.64 17.80 3.37
CA ALA A 46 -6.37 18.75 2.29
C ALA A 46 -7.67 19.20 1.60
N PHE A 47 -8.61 18.28 1.32
CA PHE A 47 -9.91 18.64 0.78
C PHE A 47 -10.72 19.52 1.76
N TYR A 48 -10.85 19.13 3.02
CA TYR A 48 -11.68 19.85 3.98
C TYR A 48 -11.09 21.21 4.33
N PHE A 49 -9.83 21.27 4.75
CA PHE A 49 -9.21 22.53 5.16
C PHE A 49 -8.81 23.40 3.97
N GLY A 50 -8.45 22.80 2.83
CA GLY A 50 -8.08 23.54 1.62
C GLY A 50 -9.28 24.00 0.78
N CYS A 51 -10.23 23.11 0.50
CA CYS A 51 -11.35 23.42 -0.39
C CYS A 51 -12.62 23.88 0.34
N CYS A 52 -12.82 23.45 1.59
CA CYS A 52 -14.08 23.70 2.31
C CYS A 52 -14.01 24.80 3.38
N ASN A 53 -12.84 25.37 3.66
CA ASN A 53 -12.65 26.31 4.78
C ASN A 53 -12.64 27.81 4.39
N SER A 54 -13.10 28.16 3.18
CA SER A 54 -13.14 29.55 2.73
C SER A 54 -14.45 30.25 3.12
N SER A 55 -14.35 31.44 3.72
CA SER A 55 -15.50 32.33 3.99
C SER A 55 -15.94 33.13 2.77
N LYS A 56 -15.16 33.14 1.69
CA LYS A 56 -15.38 33.98 0.50
C LYS A 56 -16.02 33.23 -0.67
N SER A 57 -15.90 31.90 -0.71
CA SER A 57 -16.39 31.09 -1.83
C SER A 57 -16.63 29.64 -1.41
N CYS A 58 -17.73 29.05 -1.87
CA CYS A 58 -18.06 27.64 -1.68
C CYS A 58 -17.88 26.80 -2.96
N LYS A 59 -17.35 27.37 -4.05
CA LYS A 59 -17.31 26.71 -5.38
C LYS A 59 -16.64 25.33 -5.35
N SER A 60 -15.53 25.20 -4.61
CA SER A 60 -14.76 23.96 -4.49
C SER A 60 -15.25 23.01 -3.38
N ALA A 61 -16.20 23.46 -2.55
CA ALA A 61 -16.79 22.68 -1.47
C ALA A 61 -18.03 21.97 -1.97
N ASN A 62 -17.85 20.96 -2.81
CA ASN A 62 -18.94 20.16 -3.36
C ASN A 62 -18.59 18.67 -3.43
N ILE A 63 -19.63 17.83 -3.57
CA ILE A 63 -19.49 16.37 -3.59
C ILE A 63 -18.63 15.86 -4.76
N GLY A 64 -18.66 16.55 -5.90
CA GLY A 64 -17.84 16.19 -7.06
C GLY A 64 -16.35 16.35 -6.78
N VAL A 65 -15.93 17.46 -6.15
CA VAL A 65 -14.53 17.67 -5.76
C VAL A 65 -14.12 16.68 -4.68
N TRP A 66 -15.00 16.36 -3.72
CA TRP A 66 -14.74 15.33 -2.72
C TRP A 66 -14.51 13.95 -3.35
N ALA A 67 -15.36 13.56 -4.32
CA ALA A 67 -15.22 12.28 -5.03
C ALA A 67 -13.91 12.24 -5.85
N ILE A 68 -13.54 13.35 -6.50
CA ILE A 68 -12.25 13.45 -7.20
C ILE A 68 -11.09 13.31 -6.21
N SER A 69 -11.15 13.96 -5.04
CA SER A 69 -10.13 13.82 -3.99
C SER A 69 -10.03 12.38 -3.47
N LEU A 70 -11.15 11.67 -3.34
CA LEU A 70 -11.17 10.24 -2.97
C LEU A 70 -10.46 9.40 -4.04
N CYS A 71 -10.78 9.61 -5.33
CA CYS A 71 -10.12 8.89 -6.42
C CYS A 71 -8.61 9.17 -6.44
N ILE A 72 -8.21 10.43 -6.26
CA ILE A 72 -6.79 10.80 -6.15
C ILE A 72 -6.13 10.08 -4.96
N CYS A 73 -6.79 10.01 -3.81
CA CYS A 73 -6.29 9.29 -2.64
C CYS A 73 -6.06 7.80 -2.93
N ALA A 74 -7.00 7.14 -3.61
CA ALA A 74 -6.87 5.75 -3.99
C ALA A 74 -5.70 5.53 -4.96
N VAL A 75 -5.59 6.37 -6.00
CA VAL A 75 -4.49 6.31 -6.98
C VAL A 75 -3.12 6.56 -6.33
N MET A 76 -3.01 7.57 -5.47
CA MET A 76 -1.77 7.83 -4.73
C MET A 76 -1.36 6.65 -3.85
N SER A 77 -2.33 5.99 -3.22
CA SER A 77 -2.07 4.86 -2.33
C SER A 77 -1.71 3.59 -3.08
N TYR A 78 -2.28 3.38 -4.27
CA TYR A 78 -1.87 2.34 -5.21
C TYR A 78 -0.38 2.51 -5.55
N PHE A 79 0.02 3.70 -6.03
CA PHE A 79 1.41 3.94 -6.40
C PHE A 79 2.37 3.92 -5.20
N TYR A 80 1.91 4.32 -4.01
CA TYR A 80 2.69 4.15 -2.79
C TYR A 80 2.97 2.67 -2.51
N ALA A 81 1.94 1.81 -2.56
CA ALA A 81 2.10 0.37 -2.37
C ALA A 81 3.07 -0.22 -3.40
N ASP A 82 2.86 0.12 -4.67
CA ASP A 82 3.62 -0.36 -5.82
C ASP A 82 5.12 0.03 -5.72
N PHE A 83 5.41 1.30 -5.44
CA PHE A 83 6.79 1.81 -5.46
C PHE A 83 7.54 1.66 -4.14
N VAL A 84 6.86 1.69 -3.00
CA VAL A 84 7.52 1.72 -1.69
C VAL A 84 7.49 0.35 -1.03
N VAL A 85 6.35 -0.34 -1.05
CA VAL A 85 6.18 -1.60 -0.32
C VAL A 85 6.50 -2.81 -1.20
N ILE A 86 6.04 -2.84 -2.45
CA ILE A 86 6.49 -3.87 -3.40
C ILE A 86 7.89 -3.50 -3.91
N GLY A 87 8.02 -2.30 -4.48
CA GLY A 87 9.28 -1.74 -4.93
C GLY A 87 9.65 -2.10 -6.37
N ASP A 88 10.92 -1.89 -6.69
CA ASP A 88 11.51 -2.17 -8.01
C ASP A 88 12.78 -2.99 -7.84
N SER A 89 12.91 -4.04 -8.65
CA SER A 89 14.07 -4.91 -8.67
C SER A 89 15.36 -4.24 -9.14
N ASN A 90 15.26 -3.09 -9.82
CA ASN A 90 16.38 -2.27 -10.28
C ASN A 90 16.91 -1.30 -9.23
N THR A 91 16.17 -1.03 -8.16
CA THR A 91 16.65 -0.18 -7.08
C THR A 91 17.72 -0.94 -6.31
N THR A 92 18.94 -0.43 -6.16
CA THR A 92 20.05 -1.15 -5.48
C THR A 92 20.49 -0.49 -4.17
N ASP A 93 20.06 0.74 -3.92
CA ASP A 93 20.36 1.45 -2.68
C ASP A 93 19.50 0.91 -1.53
N ASN A 94 20.12 0.15 -0.64
CA ASN A 94 19.46 -0.48 0.52
C ASN A 94 18.97 0.50 1.59
N THR A 95 19.39 1.78 1.52
CA THR A 95 18.97 2.85 2.44
C THR A 95 17.80 3.69 1.90
N SER A 96 17.52 3.59 0.60
CA SER A 96 16.40 4.27 -0.04
C SER A 96 15.07 3.77 0.49
N VAL A 97 14.10 4.67 0.70
CA VAL A 97 12.74 4.32 1.11
C VAL A 97 12.05 3.38 0.11
N PHE A 98 12.47 3.37 -1.16
CA PHE A 98 11.95 2.49 -2.21
C PHE A 98 12.49 1.05 -2.14
N ARG A 99 13.47 0.78 -1.26
CA ARG A 99 14.08 -0.55 -1.08
C ARG A 99 14.14 -1.00 0.37
N ALA A 100 14.33 -0.08 1.31
CA ALA A 100 14.61 -0.42 2.71
C ALA A 100 13.54 -1.29 3.38
N HIS A 101 12.28 -1.15 2.95
CA HIS A 101 11.12 -1.88 3.46
C HIS A 101 10.37 -2.64 2.34
N SER A 102 11.02 -2.84 1.19
CA SER A 102 10.35 -3.41 0.02
C SER A 102 10.38 -4.93 -0.01
N PHE A 103 9.43 -5.51 -0.74
CA PHE A 103 9.33 -6.95 -0.99
C PHE A 103 10.63 -7.51 -1.57
N TYR A 104 11.23 -6.81 -2.54
CA TYR A 104 12.49 -7.25 -3.17
C TYR A 104 13.64 -7.38 -2.17
N LYS A 105 13.78 -6.42 -1.24
CA LYS A 105 14.84 -6.50 -0.22
C LYS A 105 14.58 -7.65 0.75
N ALA A 106 13.33 -7.83 1.19
CA ALA A 106 12.97 -8.91 2.08
C ALA A 106 13.27 -10.29 1.49
N ASN A 107 13.03 -10.47 0.19
CA ASN A 107 13.32 -11.71 -0.52
C ASN A 107 14.83 -11.95 -0.69
N ASP A 108 15.60 -10.90 -0.97
CA ASP A 108 17.06 -10.98 -1.03
C ASP A 108 17.64 -11.35 0.35
N ASP A 109 17.16 -10.69 1.42
CA ASP A 109 17.60 -10.94 2.79
C ASP A 109 17.22 -12.35 3.25
N TYR A 110 16.01 -12.83 2.93
CA TYR A 110 15.60 -14.21 3.21
C TYR A 110 16.50 -15.22 2.50
N PHE A 111 16.77 -15.03 1.21
CA PHE A 111 17.66 -15.90 0.47
C PHE A 111 19.06 -15.96 1.11
N ILE A 112 19.64 -14.82 1.46
CA ILE A 112 20.97 -14.74 2.10
C ILE A 112 20.93 -15.47 3.45
N GLN A 113 19.91 -15.24 4.27
CA GLN A 113 19.78 -15.88 5.59
C GLN A 113 19.70 -17.40 5.48
N GLN A 114 18.92 -17.93 4.52
CA GLN A 114 18.75 -19.38 4.36
C GLN A 114 19.99 -20.06 3.75
N THR A 115 20.69 -19.39 2.84
CA THR A 115 21.86 -19.96 2.13
C THR A 115 23.18 -19.79 2.86
N SER A 116 23.27 -18.87 3.83
CA SER A 116 24.49 -18.64 4.61
C SER A 116 24.68 -19.64 5.77
N VAL A 117 23.71 -20.54 6.00
CA VAL A 117 23.79 -21.54 7.07
C VAL A 117 24.83 -22.61 6.70
N PRO A 118 25.79 -22.94 7.59
CA PRO A 118 26.78 -23.98 7.30
C PRO A 118 26.12 -25.35 7.04
N GLY A 119 26.53 -26.03 5.97
CA GLY A 119 26.09 -27.39 5.66
C GLY A 119 24.79 -27.50 4.83
N VAL A 120 24.30 -26.37 4.31
CA VAL A 120 23.18 -26.36 3.36
C VAL A 120 23.55 -27.07 2.06
N SER A 121 22.63 -27.88 1.52
CA SER A 121 22.85 -28.63 0.29
C SER A 121 22.79 -27.73 -0.94
N GLN A 122 23.54 -28.09 -1.99
CA GLN A 122 23.50 -27.36 -3.26
C GLN A 122 22.09 -27.37 -3.88
N THR A 123 21.38 -28.49 -3.78
CA THR A 123 20.00 -28.62 -4.28
C THR A 123 19.06 -27.61 -3.64
N PHE A 124 19.17 -27.38 -2.33
CA PHE A 124 18.34 -26.39 -1.65
C PHE A 124 18.66 -24.95 -2.09
N ILE A 125 19.95 -24.65 -2.31
CA ILE A 125 20.38 -23.35 -2.84
C ILE A 125 19.83 -23.13 -4.25
N ASP A 126 19.87 -24.16 -5.09
CA ASP A 126 19.37 -24.10 -6.47
C ASP A 126 17.85 -23.91 -6.50
N ASP A 127 17.10 -24.65 -5.67
CA ASP A 127 15.64 -24.52 -5.53
C ASP A 127 15.23 -23.13 -5.04
N LEU A 128 15.89 -22.60 -4.00
CA LEU A 128 15.64 -21.23 -3.52
C LEU A 128 15.99 -20.17 -4.56
N THR A 129 17.08 -20.38 -5.32
CA THR A 129 17.48 -19.45 -6.39
C THR A 129 16.43 -19.41 -7.49
N GLN A 130 15.93 -20.58 -7.91
CA GLN A 130 14.87 -20.67 -8.90
C GLN A 130 13.60 -19.97 -8.42
N LYS A 131 13.18 -20.23 -7.17
CA LYS A 131 11.96 -19.65 -6.61
C LYS A 131 12.04 -18.13 -6.47
N ARG A 132 13.17 -17.61 -5.96
CA ARG A 132 13.41 -16.16 -5.89
C ARG A 132 13.33 -15.50 -7.27
N ASN A 133 13.95 -16.12 -8.28
CA ASN A 133 13.96 -15.58 -9.63
C ASN A 133 12.57 -15.64 -10.30
N GLU A 134 11.79 -16.69 -10.03
CA GLU A 134 10.39 -16.81 -10.49
C GLU A 134 9.53 -15.68 -9.92
N ILE A 135 9.57 -15.47 -8.59
CA ILE A 135 8.82 -14.41 -7.91
C ILE A 135 9.22 -13.04 -8.45
N LYS A 136 10.53 -12.77 -8.54
CA LYS A 136 11.04 -11.51 -9.11
C LYS A 136 10.51 -11.27 -10.52
N TYR A 137 10.59 -12.29 -11.39
CA TYR A 137 10.13 -12.18 -12.77
C TYR A 137 8.62 -11.89 -12.87
N ASN A 138 7.81 -12.52 -12.01
CA ASN A 138 6.37 -12.31 -12.00
C ASN A 138 6.02 -10.90 -11.46
N LEU A 139 6.66 -10.46 -10.38
CA LEU A 139 6.48 -9.12 -9.82
C LEU A 139 6.91 -8.00 -10.78
N ASP A 140 8.00 -8.18 -11.52
CA ASP A 140 8.48 -7.21 -12.52
C ASP A 140 7.49 -7.05 -13.69
N LYS A 141 6.61 -8.04 -13.92
CA LYS A 141 5.55 -8.01 -14.93
C LYS A 141 4.20 -7.52 -14.41
N GLY A 142 4.11 -7.12 -13.14
CA GLY A 142 2.84 -6.73 -12.52
C GLY A 142 1.97 -7.92 -12.07
N GLY A 143 2.52 -9.13 -12.08
CA GLY A 143 1.85 -10.34 -11.59
C GLY A 143 2.22 -10.68 -10.15
N ASP A 144 2.11 -11.96 -9.80
CA ASP A 144 2.21 -12.43 -8.42
C ASP A 144 1.17 -11.72 -7.52
N VAL A 145 1.48 -11.46 -6.26
CA VAL A 145 0.66 -10.73 -5.28
C VAL A 145 0.59 -9.21 -5.46
N ARG A 146 1.30 -8.63 -6.46
CA ARG A 146 1.52 -7.18 -6.57
C ARG A 146 0.21 -6.42 -6.74
N PHE A 147 -0.57 -6.81 -7.73
CA PHE A 147 -1.83 -6.15 -8.04
C PHE A 147 -2.83 -6.25 -6.88
N GLU A 148 -2.94 -7.43 -6.26
CA GLU A 148 -3.82 -7.67 -5.11
C GLU A 148 -3.41 -6.81 -3.90
N PHE A 149 -2.12 -6.63 -3.68
CA PHE A 149 -1.64 -5.79 -2.58
C PHE A 149 -1.92 -4.30 -2.85
N ASP A 150 -1.65 -3.83 -4.05
CA ASP A 150 -1.82 -2.42 -4.43
C ASP A 150 -3.30 -2.02 -4.43
N ILE A 151 -4.18 -2.85 -4.98
CA ILE A 151 -5.63 -2.60 -5.00
C ILE A 151 -6.21 -2.62 -3.59
N THR A 152 -5.77 -3.54 -2.73
CA THR A 152 -6.22 -3.60 -1.33
C THR A 152 -5.81 -2.34 -0.59
N THR A 153 -4.56 -1.89 -0.77
CA THR A 153 -4.06 -0.66 -0.15
C THR A 153 -4.83 0.58 -0.62
N ALA A 154 -5.18 0.65 -1.91
CA ALA A 154 -6.02 1.71 -2.46
C ALA A 154 -7.43 1.73 -1.85
N ILE A 155 -8.05 0.56 -1.67
CA ILE A 155 -9.37 0.42 -1.03
C ILE A 155 -9.31 0.86 0.43
N LEU A 156 -8.30 0.40 1.19
CA LEU A 156 -8.10 0.81 2.58
C LEU A 156 -7.93 2.32 2.69
N ALA A 157 -7.16 2.94 1.80
CA ALA A 157 -6.97 4.40 1.80
C ALA A 157 -8.27 5.15 1.52
N ALA A 158 -9.11 4.66 0.60
CA ALA A 158 -10.43 5.24 0.35
C ALA A 158 -11.35 5.14 1.58
N ILE A 159 -11.30 4.01 2.30
CA ILE A 159 -12.02 3.83 3.58
C ILE A 159 -11.51 4.83 4.62
N PHE A 160 -10.19 4.98 4.79
CA PHE A 160 -9.63 5.94 5.76
C PHE A 160 -9.90 7.39 5.39
N PHE A 161 -9.85 7.73 4.10
CA PHE A 161 -10.26 9.03 3.59
C PHE A 161 -11.72 9.32 3.95
N PHE A 162 -12.60 8.34 3.75
CA PHE A 162 -14.02 8.47 4.09
C PHE A 162 -14.22 8.64 5.60
N ILE A 163 -13.63 7.78 6.44
CA ILE A 163 -13.73 7.88 7.90
C ILE A 163 -13.21 9.25 8.37
N THR A 164 -12.04 9.67 7.89
CA THR A 164 -11.47 10.99 8.22
C THR A 164 -12.40 12.11 7.79
N SER A 165 -12.99 12.02 6.60
CA SER A 165 -13.97 12.99 6.11
C SER A 165 -15.12 13.20 7.10
N ILE A 166 -15.67 12.13 7.68
CA ILE A 166 -16.75 12.22 8.66
C ILE A 166 -16.29 12.90 9.96
N ILE A 167 -15.06 12.63 10.39
CA ILE A 167 -14.48 13.23 11.59
C ILE A 167 -14.25 14.74 11.37
N VAL A 168 -13.63 15.11 10.25
CA VAL A 168 -13.12 16.49 10.08
C VAL A 168 -14.13 17.47 9.49
N LYS A 169 -15.18 17.00 8.81
CA LYS A 169 -16.12 17.87 8.08
C LYS A 169 -16.74 18.99 8.92
N ARG A 170 -16.97 18.73 10.21
CA ARG A 170 -17.61 19.68 11.13
C ARG A 170 -16.70 20.84 11.53
N PHE A 171 -15.38 20.71 11.35
CA PHE A 171 -14.41 21.76 11.64
C PHE A 171 -14.23 22.76 10.49
N THR A 172 -15.02 22.63 9.42
CA THR A 172 -14.91 23.51 8.24
C THR A 172 -16.21 24.27 7.99
N ILE A 173 -16.09 25.42 7.32
CA ILE A 173 -17.22 26.32 7.05
C ILE A 173 -18.24 25.67 6.10
N ASN A 174 -17.79 25.21 4.93
CA ASN A 174 -18.65 24.74 3.84
C ASN A 174 -18.70 23.19 3.70
N GLY A 175 -17.86 22.44 4.42
CA GLY A 175 -17.75 20.98 4.24
C GLY A 175 -18.77 20.16 5.03
N LYS A 176 -19.60 20.79 5.86
CA LYS A 176 -20.47 20.10 6.85
C LYS A 176 -21.45 19.08 6.24
N THR A 177 -21.86 19.30 4.99
CA THR A 177 -22.83 18.49 4.23
C THR A 177 -22.16 17.61 3.18
N ILE A 178 -20.85 17.36 3.29
CA ILE A 178 -20.09 16.48 2.40
C ILE A 178 -19.51 15.36 3.28
N PRO A 179 -19.50 14.08 2.87
CA PRO A 179 -20.08 13.54 1.64
C PRO A 179 -21.61 13.35 1.67
N PHE A 180 -22.24 13.55 2.83
CA PHE A 180 -23.69 13.38 2.97
C PHE A 180 -24.39 14.73 2.92
N GLU A 181 -25.15 14.97 1.85
CA GLU A 181 -26.22 15.96 1.88
C GLU A 181 -27.14 15.57 3.05
N ARG A 182 -27.51 16.53 3.91
CA ARG A 182 -28.38 16.23 5.05
C ARG A 182 -29.70 15.62 4.53
N PRO A 183 -30.35 14.71 5.27
CA PRO A 183 -31.78 14.50 5.09
C PRO A 183 -32.56 15.80 5.32
#